data_AF-A0A0N1BIG8-F1
#
_entry.id   AF-A0A0N1BIG8-F1
#
_cell.length_a   1.000
_cell.length_b   1.000
_cell.length_c   1.000
_cell.angle_alpha   90.00
_cell.angle_beta   90.00
_cell.angle_gamma   90.00
#
_symmetry.space_group_name_H-M   'P 1'
#
loop_
_entity.id
_entity.type
_entity.pdbx_description
1 polymer ?
#
loop_
_entity_poly.entity_id
_entity_poly.type
_entity_poly.pdbx_seq_one_letter_code
_entity_poly.pdbx_strand_id
1 'polypeptide(L)'
;MPSRRQTMTAGLAGLAMLGGGVLAAPAFAAAARPTVVVEQTLLKALPGKADALGQYLAANWLVMDQQALDQGLFTGFWLARSASGFEEWDYAMSVGYPTALGYDDPATSAGFEAIRAAHVVTPIDGEGLSQLGRIVSSQRLDVVAVRGFAAAV
;
A
#
# COMPACT_ATOMS: atom_id res chain seq x y z
N MET A 1 3.72 -57.83 42.73
CA MET A 1 4.13 -57.50 44.11
C MET A 1 5.12 -58.57 44.56
N PRO A 2 6.24 -58.26 45.25
CA PRO A 2 6.45 -57.20 46.26
C PRO A 2 7.60 -56.24 45.86
N SER A 3 8.08 -55.24 46.60
CA SER A 3 7.56 -54.29 47.60
C SER A 3 8.64 -53.19 47.71
N ARG A 4 8.22 -51.97 48.06
CA ARG A 4 9.05 -50.77 48.30
C ARG A 4 10.22 -51.01 49.27
N ARG A 5 11.31 -50.27 49.05
CA ARG A 5 11.92 -49.40 50.09
C ARG A 5 12.70 -48.25 49.46
N GLN A 6 12.35 -47.06 49.91
CA GLN A 6 12.96 -45.77 49.62
C GLN A 6 14.33 -45.68 50.31
N THR A 7 15.28 -44.97 49.72
CA THR A 7 16.21 -44.15 50.50
C THR A 7 16.50 -42.90 49.69
N MET A 8 16.05 -41.77 50.22
CA MET A 8 16.40 -40.43 49.76
C MET A 8 17.90 -40.22 49.90
N THR A 9 18.53 -39.60 48.91
CA THR A 9 19.74 -38.81 49.15
C THR A 9 19.64 -37.55 48.33
N ALA A 10 19.59 -36.44 49.05
CA ALA A 10 19.58 -35.11 48.50
C ALA A 10 20.87 -34.83 47.72
N GLY A 11 20.74 -34.18 46.57
CA GLY A 11 21.84 -33.65 45.79
C GLY A 11 21.39 -32.38 45.09
N LEU A 12 21.50 -31.27 45.80
CA LEU A 12 21.43 -29.92 45.23
C LEU A 12 22.53 -29.78 44.17
N ALA A 13 22.15 -29.50 42.92
CA ALA A 13 23.02 -28.84 41.96
C ALA A 13 22.14 -28.03 41.01
N GLY A 14 21.93 -26.77 41.38
CA GLY A 14 21.36 -25.78 40.49
C GLY A 14 22.33 -25.44 39.38
N LEU A 15 21.82 -25.34 38.16
CA LEU A 15 22.37 -24.47 37.14
C LEU A 15 21.19 -23.77 36.46
N ALA A 16 20.90 -22.58 36.98
CA ALA A 16 20.14 -21.58 36.26
C ALA A 16 20.98 -21.13 35.06
N MET A 17 20.64 -21.62 33.86
CA MET A 17 21.11 -21.01 32.62
C MET A 17 20.25 -19.77 32.36
N LEU A 18 20.83 -18.64 32.75
CA LEU A 18 20.35 -17.29 32.50
C LEU A 18 20.05 -17.09 31.02
N GLY A 19 18.92 -16.44 30.75
CA GLY A 19 18.44 -16.12 29.43
C GLY A 19 19.39 -15.22 28.65
N GLY A 20 19.84 -15.72 27.51
CA GLY A 20 20.35 -14.89 26.41
C GLY A 20 19.18 -14.29 25.64
N GLY A 21 18.42 -13.41 26.26
CA GLY A 21 17.46 -12.56 25.55
C GLY A 21 18.25 -11.56 24.72
N VAL A 22 18.40 -11.80 23.42
CA VAL A 22 18.84 -10.78 22.47
C VAL A 22 17.79 -9.67 22.55
N LEU A 23 18.12 -8.57 23.23
CA LEU A 23 17.33 -7.35 23.18
C LEU A 23 17.40 -6.87 21.73
N ALA A 24 16.35 -7.16 20.95
CA ALA A 24 16.16 -6.57 19.64
C ALA A 24 16.16 -5.05 19.84
N ALA A 25 17.18 -4.38 19.30
CA ALA A 25 17.22 -2.92 19.31
C ALA A 25 15.96 -2.39 18.61
N PRO A 26 15.33 -1.32 19.11
CA PRO A 26 14.17 -0.74 18.46
C PRO A 26 14.58 -0.35 17.04
N ALA A 27 13.94 -0.97 16.04
CA ALA A 27 14.06 -0.52 14.67
C ALA A 27 13.45 0.88 14.58
N PHE A 28 14.30 1.90 14.47
CA PHE A 28 13.83 3.23 14.13
C PHE A 28 13.21 3.14 12.74
N ALA A 29 11.90 3.38 12.65
CA ALA A 29 11.24 3.50 11.37
C ALA A 29 11.98 4.55 10.54
N ALA A 30 12.36 4.18 9.31
CA ALA A 30 12.99 5.13 8.40
C ALA A 30 12.07 6.37 8.26
N ALA A 31 12.66 7.55 8.34
CA ALA A 31 11.90 8.79 8.19
C ALA A 31 11.18 8.78 6.83
N ALA A 32 9.90 9.14 6.83
CA ALA A 32 9.11 9.22 5.61
C ALA A 32 9.77 10.18 4.62
N ARG A 33 10.00 9.72 3.38
CA ARG A 33 10.58 10.56 2.33
C ARG A 33 9.55 11.59 1.86
N PRO A 34 9.97 12.84 1.58
CA PRO A 34 9.05 13.85 1.07
C PRO A 34 8.54 13.48 -0.33
N THR A 35 7.29 13.81 -0.63
CA THR A 35 6.75 13.79 -2.00
C THR A 35 7.33 14.96 -2.79
N VAL A 36 7.97 14.67 -3.93
CA VAL A 36 8.55 15.68 -4.83
C VAL A 36 7.65 15.93 -6.03
N VAL A 37 7.06 14.88 -6.59
CA VAL A 37 6.09 14.97 -7.69
C VAL A 37 4.87 14.12 -7.38
N VAL A 38 3.74 14.52 -7.96
CA VAL A 38 2.49 13.74 -7.97
C VAL A 38 2.16 13.41 -9.42
N GLU A 39 1.86 12.16 -9.71
CA GLU A 39 1.25 11.78 -10.98
C GLU A 39 -0.23 11.53 -10.76
N GLN A 40 -1.04 12.15 -11.62
CA GLN A 40 -2.48 12.06 -11.57
C GLN A 40 -3.02 11.44 -12.86
N THR A 41 -3.80 10.38 -12.72
CA THR A 41 -4.50 9.72 -13.82
C THR A 41 -6.01 9.97 -13.69
N LEU A 42 -6.60 10.58 -14.72
CA LEU A 42 -8.01 10.92 -14.76
C LEU A 42 -8.79 9.85 -15.52
N LEU A 43 -9.91 9.41 -14.96
CA LEU A 43 -10.74 8.34 -15.49
C LEU A 43 -12.17 8.81 -15.68
N LYS A 44 -12.76 8.39 -16.80
CA LYS A 44 -14.19 8.53 -17.08
C LYS A 44 -14.84 7.16 -17.11
N ALA A 45 -15.90 7.00 -16.34
CA ALA A 45 -16.77 5.84 -16.37
C ALA A 45 -17.61 5.79 -17.64
N LEU A 46 -17.97 4.57 -18.04
CA LEU A 46 -19.03 4.35 -19.02
C LEU A 46 -20.40 4.73 -18.43
N PRO A 47 -21.44 4.97 -19.26
CA PRO A 47 -22.76 5.36 -18.78
C PRO A 47 -23.31 4.39 -17.72
N GLY A 48 -23.68 4.92 -16.56
CA GLY A 48 -24.20 4.14 -15.43
C GLY A 48 -23.17 3.32 -14.65
N LYS A 49 -21.87 3.44 -14.95
CA LYS A 49 -20.80 2.63 -14.33
C LYS A 49 -19.93 3.37 -13.32
N ALA A 50 -20.25 4.61 -12.96
CA ALA A 50 -19.41 5.43 -12.08
C ALA A 50 -19.13 4.75 -10.73
N ASP A 51 -20.17 4.28 -10.03
CA ASP A 51 -19.97 3.67 -8.71
C ASP A 51 -19.18 2.34 -8.80
N ALA A 52 -19.47 1.51 -9.81
CA ALA A 52 -18.74 0.27 -10.06
C ALA A 52 -17.26 0.53 -10.44
N LEU A 53 -16.98 1.57 -11.22
CA LEU A 53 -15.60 2.00 -11.51
C LEU A 53 -14.88 2.40 -10.21
N GLY A 54 -15.50 3.19 -9.34
CA GLY A 54 -14.92 3.56 -8.05
C GLY A 54 -14.58 2.34 -7.19
N GLN A 55 -15.49 1.38 -7.10
CA GLN A 55 -15.26 0.11 -6.40
C GLN A 55 -14.11 -0.69 -7.02
N TYR A 56 -14.03 -0.76 -8.35
CA TYR A 56 -12.94 -1.45 -9.05
C TYR A 56 -11.59 -0.81 -8.76
N LEU A 57 -11.50 0.53 -8.79
CA LEU A 57 -10.26 1.25 -8.51
C LEU A 57 -9.81 1.03 -7.05
N ALA A 58 -10.74 1.01 -6.11
CA ALA A 58 -10.45 0.72 -4.72
C ALA A 58 -9.99 -0.73 -4.49
N ALA A 59 -10.67 -1.70 -5.10
CA ALA A 59 -10.36 -3.13 -4.94
C ALA A 59 -9.08 -3.57 -5.66
N ASN A 60 -8.58 -2.77 -6.62
CA ASN A 60 -7.44 -3.15 -7.45
C ASN A 60 -6.29 -2.15 -7.39
N TRP A 61 -6.50 -0.91 -7.82
CA TRP A 61 -5.41 0.08 -7.88
C TRP A 61 -4.94 0.47 -6.49
N LEU A 62 -5.85 0.86 -5.57
CA LEU A 62 -5.44 1.25 -4.22
C LEU A 62 -4.74 0.12 -3.47
N VAL A 63 -5.08 -1.15 -3.76
CA VAL A 63 -4.41 -2.32 -3.18
C VAL A 63 -2.97 -2.44 -3.67
N MET A 64 -2.71 -2.23 -4.97
CA MET A 64 -1.35 -2.22 -5.51
C MET A 64 -0.57 -1.01 -5.02
N ASP A 65 -1.20 0.17 -4.97
CA ASP A 65 -0.56 1.41 -4.52
C ASP A 65 -0.18 1.34 -3.03
N GLN A 66 -0.99 0.66 -2.22
CA GLN A 66 -0.63 0.36 -0.82
C GLN A 66 0.62 -0.51 -0.74
N GLN A 67 0.72 -1.57 -1.54
CA GLN A 67 1.93 -2.40 -1.56
C GLN A 67 3.16 -1.61 -2.02
N ALA A 68 2.99 -0.71 -2.99
CA ALA A 68 4.06 0.15 -3.47
C ALA A 68 4.49 1.17 -2.40
N LEU A 69 3.54 1.72 -1.63
CA LEU A 69 3.81 2.56 -0.48
C LEU A 69 4.57 1.80 0.62
N ASP A 70 4.15 0.57 0.93
CA ASP A 70 4.79 -0.27 1.95
C ASP A 70 6.23 -0.66 1.56
N GLN A 71 6.49 -0.83 0.26
CA GLN A 71 7.83 -1.04 -0.29
C GLN A 71 8.64 0.25 -0.44
N GLY A 72 8.05 1.39 -0.08
CA GLY A 72 8.65 2.72 -0.18
C GLY A 72 8.80 3.22 -1.62
N LEU A 73 8.22 2.58 -2.63
CA LEU A 73 8.25 3.05 -4.01
C LEU A 73 7.49 4.37 -4.16
N PHE A 74 6.37 4.50 -3.44
CA PHE A 74 5.54 5.70 -3.39
C PHE A 74 5.71 6.42 -2.03
N THR A 75 5.30 7.68 -1.96
CA THR A 75 5.23 8.46 -0.72
C THR A 75 3.80 8.68 -0.23
N GLY A 76 2.81 8.38 -1.07
CA GLY A 76 1.39 8.41 -0.74
C GLY A 76 0.53 8.26 -1.98
N PHE A 77 -0.75 8.02 -1.81
CA PHE A 77 -1.71 7.95 -2.91
C PHE A 77 -3.11 8.28 -2.41
N TRP A 78 -3.99 8.70 -3.31
CA TRP A 78 -5.40 8.89 -3.02
C TRP A 78 -6.25 8.80 -4.28
N LEU A 79 -7.51 8.38 -4.09
CA LEU A 79 -8.55 8.38 -5.10
C LEU A 79 -9.56 9.47 -4.78
N ALA A 80 -9.78 10.38 -5.72
CA ALA A 80 -10.82 11.40 -5.64
C ALA A 80 -11.92 11.12 -6.65
N ARG A 81 -13.18 11.42 -6.28
CA ARG A 81 -14.31 11.48 -7.20
C ARG A 81 -14.61 12.93 -7.54
N SER A 82 -14.96 13.22 -8.79
CA SER A 82 -15.47 14.54 -9.16
C SER A 82 -16.74 14.86 -8.37
N ALA A 83 -16.83 16.11 -7.91
CA ALA A 83 -18.05 16.64 -7.35
C ALA A 83 -19.10 16.81 -8.46
N SER A 84 -20.38 16.81 -8.08
CA SER A 84 -21.44 17.03 -9.05
C SER A 84 -21.32 18.42 -9.68
N GLY A 85 -21.45 18.50 -11.01
CA GLY A 85 -21.25 19.71 -11.82
C GLY A 85 -19.81 19.93 -12.31
N PHE A 86 -18.87 19.03 -12.01
CA PHE A 86 -17.46 19.09 -12.42
C PHE A 86 -16.99 17.84 -13.17
N GLU A 87 -17.89 17.10 -13.81
CA GLU A 87 -17.66 15.73 -14.30
C GLU A 87 -16.99 15.63 -15.69
N GLU A 88 -15.96 16.44 -15.98
CA GLU A 88 -15.09 16.22 -17.16
C GLU A 88 -14.41 14.84 -17.09
N TRP A 89 -14.17 14.37 -15.88
CA TRP A 89 -13.77 13.02 -15.49
C TRP A 89 -14.59 12.61 -14.26
N ASP A 90 -14.67 11.32 -13.94
CA ASP A 90 -15.41 10.82 -12.78
C ASP A 90 -14.50 10.55 -11.58
N TYR A 91 -13.29 10.02 -11.83
CA TYR A 91 -12.30 9.72 -10.80
C TYR A 91 -10.90 10.22 -11.18
N ALA A 92 -10.12 10.62 -10.17
CA ALA A 92 -8.71 10.93 -10.28
C ALA A 92 -7.92 10.05 -9.31
N MET A 93 -7.04 9.20 -9.84
CA MET A 93 -6.03 8.52 -9.05
C MET A 93 -4.79 9.40 -8.97
N SER A 94 -4.26 9.63 -7.77
CA SER A 94 -3.06 10.45 -7.58
C SER A 94 -2.03 9.67 -6.77
N VAL A 95 -0.79 9.62 -7.25
CA VAL A 95 0.33 8.92 -6.61
C VAL A 95 1.48 9.88 -6.41
N GLY A 96 2.01 9.95 -5.19
CA GLY A 96 3.17 10.73 -4.82
C GLY A 96 4.46 9.92 -4.91
N TYR A 97 5.52 10.56 -5.41
CA TYR A 97 6.84 9.96 -5.56
C TYR A 97 7.93 10.76 -4.86
N PRO A 98 9.00 10.09 -4.37
CA PRO A 98 10.11 10.74 -3.69
C PRO A 98 11.17 11.31 -4.65
N THR A 99 11.03 11.10 -5.96
CA THR A 99 11.98 11.56 -6.98
C THR A 99 11.27 12.39 -8.04
N ALA A 100 11.99 13.29 -8.70
CA ALA A 100 11.43 14.10 -9.79
C ALA A 100 11.06 13.26 -11.04
N LEU A 101 11.63 12.05 -11.15
CA LEU A 101 11.32 11.12 -12.25
C LEU A 101 9.96 10.45 -12.06
N GLY A 102 9.37 10.48 -10.87
CA GLY A 102 8.08 9.86 -10.61
C GLY A 102 8.11 8.35 -10.87
N TYR A 103 7.13 7.87 -11.62
CA TYR A 103 7.06 6.49 -12.07
C TYR A 103 8.25 6.09 -12.95
N ASP A 104 8.79 7.02 -13.75
CA ASP A 104 9.89 6.75 -14.70
C ASP A 104 11.23 6.46 -14.01
N ASP A 105 11.32 6.61 -12.68
CA ASP A 105 12.45 6.11 -11.94
C ASP A 105 12.58 4.58 -12.16
N PRO A 106 13.77 4.07 -12.56
CA PRO A 106 13.92 2.66 -12.91
C PRO A 106 13.61 1.69 -11.76
N ALA A 107 13.89 2.06 -10.51
CA ALA A 107 13.60 1.21 -9.37
C ALA A 107 12.10 1.22 -9.05
N THR A 108 11.47 2.40 -9.12
CA THR A 108 10.03 2.55 -8.93
C THR A 108 9.24 1.77 -9.97
N SER A 109 9.50 1.98 -11.27
CA SER A 109 8.80 1.29 -12.36
C SER A 109 8.98 -0.23 -12.27
N ALA A 110 10.22 -0.71 -12.09
CA ALA A 110 10.47 -2.15 -11.97
C ALA A 110 9.76 -2.77 -10.76
N GLY A 111 9.78 -2.09 -9.61
CA GLY A 111 9.10 -2.55 -8.40
C GLY A 111 7.58 -2.58 -8.56
N PHE A 112 7.00 -1.54 -9.16
CA PHE A 112 5.55 -1.48 -9.37
C PHE A 112 5.06 -2.48 -10.41
N GLU A 113 5.81 -2.70 -11.49
CA GLU A 113 5.45 -3.73 -12.48
C GLU A 113 5.53 -5.15 -11.89
N ALA A 114 6.42 -5.40 -10.92
CA ALA A 114 6.42 -6.66 -10.17
C ALA A 114 5.14 -6.82 -9.32
N ILE A 115 4.70 -5.76 -8.65
CA ILE A 115 3.43 -5.74 -7.91
C ILE A 115 2.26 -5.99 -8.87
N ARG A 116 2.22 -5.27 -10.00
CA ARG A 116 1.17 -5.41 -11.02
C ARG A 116 1.09 -6.82 -11.56
N ALA A 117 2.23 -7.44 -11.85
CA ALA A 117 2.30 -8.81 -12.35
C ALA A 117 1.82 -9.85 -11.32
N ALA A 118 2.03 -9.59 -10.02
CA ALA A 118 1.59 -10.46 -8.94
C ALA A 118 0.12 -10.23 -8.52
N HIS A 119 -0.45 -9.07 -8.84
CA HIS A 119 -1.80 -8.69 -8.43
C HIS A 119 -2.86 -9.52 -9.15
N VAL A 120 -3.77 -10.10 -8.36
CA VAL A 120 -4.96 -10.79 -8.89
C VAL A 120 -6.09 -9.79 -9.00
N VAL A 121 -6.49 -9.49 -10.24
CA VAL A 121 -7.59 -8.55 -10.50
C VAL A 121 -8.90 -9.07 -9.91
N THR A 122 -9.55 -8.22 -9.11
CA THR A 122 -10.89 -8.41 -8.57
C THR A 122 -11.89 -7.67 -9.46
N PRO A 123 -12.65 -8.36 -10.32
CA PRO A 123 -13.69 -7.71 -11.11
C PRO A 123 -14.86 -7.25 -10.23
N ILE A 124 -15.61 -6.25 -10.69
CA ILE A 124 -16.87 -5.81 -10.06
C ILE A 124 -18.02 -6.28 -10.92
N ASP A 125 -18.89 -7.14 -10.39
CA ASP A 125 -19.97 -7.79 -11.15
C ASP A 125 -19.51 -8.51 -12.43
N GLY A 126 -18.28 -9.07 -12.40
CA GLY A 126 -17.66 -9.72 -13.56
C GLY A 126 -17.06 -8.76 -14.59
N GLU A 127 -17.11 -7.45 -14.34
CA GLU A 127 -16.56 -6.41 -15.23
C GLU A 127 -15.16 -5.96 -14.78
N GLY A 128 -14.26 -5.86 -15.75
CA GLY A 128 -12.93 -5.26 -15.58
C GLY A 128 -12.89 -3.79 -15.98
N LEU A 129 -11.72 -3.15 -15.82
CA LEU A 129 -11.53 -1.72 -16.07
C LEU A 129 -12.13 -1.24 -17.39
N SER A 130 -11.86 -1.93 -18.50
CA SER A 130 -12.31 -1.53 -19.85
C SER A 130 -13.84 -1.59 -20.05
N GLN A 131 -14.54 -2.34 -19.22
CA GLN A 131 -16.00 -2.43 -19.21
C GLN A 131 -16.65 -1.41 -18.27
N LEU A 132 -15.86 -0.80 -17.38
CA LEU A 132 -16.33 0.15 -16.37
C LEU A 132 -15.98 1.59 -16.74
N GLY A 133 -14.85 1.82 -17.40
CA GLY A 133 -14.38 3.14 -17.76
C GLY A 133 -13.10 3.11 -18.59
N ARG A 134 -12.48 4.29 -18.68
CA ARG A 134 -11.22 4.48 -19.40
C ARG A 134 -10.43 5.62 -18.79
N ILE A 135 -9.12 5.56 -18.97
CA ILE A 135 -8.24 6.70 -18.73
C ILE A 135 -8.52 7.75 -19.82
N VAL A 136 -8.68 9.00 -19.40
CA VAL A 136 -8.91 10.15 -20.31
C VAL A 136 -7.74 11.12 -20.31
N SER A 137 -6.94 11.15 -19.25
CA SER A 137 -5.74 11.97 -19.17
C SER A 137 -4.77 11.43 -18.12
N SER A 138 -3.50 11.83 -18.22
CA SER A 138 -2.50 11.67 -17.18
C SER A 138 -1.58 12.87 -17.16
N GLN A 139 -1.19 13.31 -15.97
CA GLN A 139 -0.34 14.48 -15.79
C GLN A 139 0.61 14.32 -14.60
N ARG A 140 1.81 14.88 -14.72
CA ARG A 140 2.76 15.01 -13.62
C ARG A 140 2.70 16.44 -13.08
N LEU A 141 2.68 16.56 -11.77
CA LEU A 141 2.56 17.81 -11.03
C LEU A 141 3.76 17.94 -10.09
N ASP A 142 4.48 19.06 -10.20
CA ASP A 142 5.52 19.40 -9.23
C ASP A 142 4.87 19.85 -7.92
N VAL A 143 5.33 19.29 -6.81
CA VAL A 143 4.82 19.67 -5.49
C VAL A 143 5.52 20.95 -5.03
N VAL A 144 4.79 22.07 -5.04
CA VAL A 144 5.33 23.37 -4.59
C VAL A 144 5.19 23.55 -3.08
N ALA A 145 4.08 23.10 -2.48
CA ALA A 145 3.85 23.14 -1.04
C ALA A 145 2.80 22.10 -0.63
N VAL A 146 2.99 21.48 0.54
CA VAL A 146 1.98 20.63 1.20
C VAL A 146 1.84 21.07 2.64
N ARG A 147 0.60 21.26 3.09
CA ARG A 147 0.27 21.43 4.51
C ARG A 147 -0.84 20.45 4.83
N GLY A 148 -0.65 19.66 5.89
CA GLY A 148 -1.60 18.71 6.48
C GLY A 148 -2.75 18.27 5.58
N PHE A 149 -2.61 17.12 4.92
CA PHE A 149 -3.70 16.50 4.17
C PHE A 149 -4.34 15.42 5.05
N ALA A 150 -5.46 15.75 5.70
CA ALA A 150 -6.28 14.79 6.42
C ALA A 150 -7.41 14.35 5.49
N ALA A 151 -7.31 13.13 4.96
CA ALA A 151 -8.45 12.48 4.31
C ALA A 151 -9.31 11.81 5.39
N ALA A 152 -10.62 12.05 5.36
CA ALA A 152 -11.56 11.21 6.11
C ALA A 152 -11.65 9.88 5.38
N VAL A 153 -11.26 8.80 6.07
CA VAL A 153 -11.39 7.41 5.58
C VAL A 153 -12.80 6.91 5.85
#